data_AF-A0A7Y3EKK5-F1
#
_entry.id   AF-A0A7Y3EKK5-F1
#
_cell.length_a   1.000
_cell.length_b   1.000
_cell.length_c   1.000
_cell.angle_alpha   90.00
_cell.angle_beta   90.00
_cell.angle_gamma   90.00
#
_symmetry.space_group_name_H-M   'P 1'
#
loop_
_entity.id
_entity.type
_entity.pdbx_description
1 polymer ?
#
loop_
_entity_poly.entity_id
_entity_poly.type
_entity_poly.pdbx_seq_one_letter_code
_entity_poly.pdbx_strand_id
1 'polypeptide(L)'
;MKKFCVLISVITLILFSCSDGNVLEFELDFDQELGLCGDIYSEDYLVYDIKTDPNESLMLLFSGSDTNDKIFFPTETPYEEELTINGSSTRFNYRFYDGDPLEIICQGIPSSEVNITEDYEAQSGTIKSITTYEDLDGIRTVTVFIEVVNTDIEILTADNITIGTYTHSYSLDN
;
A
#
# COMPACT_ATOMS: atom_id res chain seq x y z
N MET A 1 35.79 -12.42 -57.42
CA MET A 1 35.18 -12.91 -56.17
C MET A 1 35.37 -11.96 -54.98
N LYS A 2 35.51 -10.64 -55.20
CA LYS A 2 35.70 -9.65 -54.11
C LYS A 2 34.47 -8.75 -53.86
N LYS A 3 33.43 -8.86 -54.68
CA LYS A 3 32.21 -8.02 -54.60
C LYS A 3 31.03 -8.71 -53.90
N PHE A 4 31.15 -10.00 -53.56
CA PHE A 4 30.07 -10.77 -52.93
C PHE A 4 30.17 -10.87 -51.41
N CYS A 5 31.35 -10.60 -50.83
CA CYS A 5 31.54 -10.67 -49.38
C CYS A 5 31.03 -9.44 -48.62
N VAL A 6 30.79 -8.32 -49.31
CA VAL A 6 30.27 -7.09 -48.67
C VAL A 6 28.76 -7.17 -48.43
N LEU A 7 28.03 -8.00 -49.19
CA LEU A 7 26.58 -8.10 -49.07
C LEU A 7 26.11 -8.91 -47.85
N ILE A 8 26.95 -9.78 -47.29
CA ILE A 8 26.61 -10.62 -46.12
C ILE A 8 26.83 -9.87 -44.80
N SER A 9 27.70 -8.86 -44.77
CA SER A 9 27.99 -8.08 -43.55
C SER A 9 26.90 -7.06 -43.19
N VAL A 10 25.98 -6.76 -44.11
CA VAL A 10 24.93 -5.72 -43.91
C VAL A 10 23.60 -6.33 -43.45
N ILE A 11 23.40 -7.64 -43.58
CA ILE A 11 22.13 -8.32 -43.28
C ILE A 11 22.06 -8.82 -41.82
N THR A 12 23.18 -8.97 -41.12
CA THR A 12 23.22 -9.45 -39.72
C THR A 12 22.94 -8.37 -38.66
N LEU A 13 22.73 -7.11 -39.08
CA LEU A 13 22.47 -5.98 -38.16
C LEU A 13 20.98 -5.69 -37.91
N ILE A 14 20.06 -6.49 -38.48
CA ILE A 14 18.61 -6.19 -38.46
C ILE A 14 17.78 -7.15 -37.59
N LEU A 15 18.41 -8.02 -36.79
CA LEU A 15 17.69 -9.03 -35.99
C LEU A 15 17.88 -8.93 -34.46
N PHE A 16 18.44 -7.83 -33.97
CA PHE A 16 18.38 -7.51 -32.54
C PHE A 16 17.44 -6.33 -32.31
N SER A 17 16.18 -6.45 -32.73
CA SER A 17 15.11 -5.76 -31.99
C SER A 17 14.85 -6.59 -30.74
N CYS A 18 15.61 -6.33 -29.67
CA CYS A 18 15.10 -6.58 -28.35
C CYS A 18 13.90 -5.64 -28.24
N SER A 19 12.72 -6.15 -28.54
CA SER A 19 11.52 -5.58 -27.96
C SER A 19 11.71 -5.85 -26.48
N ASP A 20 12.28 -4.90 -25.75
CA ASP A 20 11.95 -4.79 -24.34
C ASP A 20 10.44 -4.65 -24.36
N GLY A 21 9.78 -5.79 -24.14
CA GLY A 21 8.35 -5.82 -23.96
C GLY A 21 8.07 -4.78 -22.90
N ASN A 22 7.26 -3.78 -23.26
CA ASN A 22 6.92 -2.66 -22.39
C ASN A 22 6.75 -3.20 -20.97
N VAL A 23 7.73 -2.95 -20.11
CA VAL A 23 7.55 -3.11 -18.68
C VAL A 23 6.63 -1.94 -18.37
N LEU A 24 5.33 -2.23 -18.24
CA LEU A 24 4.39 -1.30 -17.66
C LEU A 24 4.88 -1.11 -16.23
N GLU A 25 5.67 -0.06 -16.01
CA GLU A 25 6.07 0.37 -14.69
C GLU A 25 4.79 0.92 -14.05
N PHE A 26 4.20 0.12 -13.16
CA PHE A 26 3.07 0.55 -12.36
C PHE A 26 3.60 1.57 -11.34
N GLU A 27 3.40 2.85 -11.62
CA GLU A 27 3.72 3.92 -10.69
C GLU A 27 2.62 3.98 -9.62
N LEU A 28 3.01 3.75 -8.36
CA LEU A 28 2.15 3.95 -7.20
C LEU A 28 2.05 5.45 -6.90
N ASP A 29 1.19 6.15 -7.64
CA ASP A 29 0.87 7.57 -7.44
C ASP A 29 -0.42 7.69 -6.60
N PHE A 30 -0.28 7.48 -5.30
CA PHE A 30 -1.33 7.71 -4.29
C PHE A 30 -1.05 9.02 -3.55
N ASP A 31 -2.06 9.57 -2.89
CA ASP A 31 -1.90 10.83 -2.14
C ASP A 31 -1.11 10.67 -0.84
N GLN A 32 -0.96 9.43 -0.37
CA GLN A 32 -0.26 9.06 0.87
C GLN A 32 -0.92 9.64 2.12
N GLU A 33 -2.21 9.99 2.04
CA GLU A 33 -3.07 10.37 3.16
C GLU A 33 -3.97 9.20 3.54
N LEU A 34 -3.62 8.52 4.63
CA LEU A 34 -4.27 7.26 4.98
C LEU A 34 -5.62 7.50 5.64
N GLY A 35 -6.57 6.63 5.29
CA GLY A 35 -7.79 6.39 6.04
C GLY A 35 -7.63 5.21 6.99
N LEU A 36 -8.45 5.19 8.04
CA LEU A 36 -8.56 4.08 9.00
C LEU A 36 -10.04 3.72 9.15
N CYS A 37 -10.39 2.47 8.86
CA CYS A 37 -11.68 1.94 9.30
C CYS A 37 -11.57 1.46 10.75
N GLY A 38 -12.64 1.68 11.51
CA GLY A 38 -12.71 1.29 12.91
C GLY A 38 -12.36 2.43 13.86
N ASP A 39 -12.25 2.08 15.13
CA ASP A 39 -11.93 2.93 16.26
C ASP A 39 -11.01 2.18 17.24
N ILE A 40 -10.79 2.79 18.40
CA ILE A 40 -9.86 2.32 19.44
C ILE A 40 -10.27 0.96 20.05
N TYR A 41 -11.48 0.48 19.73
CA TYR A 41 -12.05 -0.77 20.23
C TYR A 41 -12.22 -1.81 19.12
N SER A 42 -11.68 -1.55 17.93
CA SER A 42 -11.83 -2.45 16.79
C SER A 42 -10.99 -3.71 16.97
N GLU A 43 -11.60 -4.86 16.69
CA GLU A 43 -10.91 -6.16 16.73
C GLU A 43 -9.83 -6.25 15.63
N ASP A 44 -10.04 -5.53 14.52
CA ASP A 44 -9.10 -5.39 13.43
C ASP A 44 -9.04 -3.92 12.96
N TYR A 45 -7.85 -3.50 12.54
CA TYR A 45 -7.61 -2.21 11.89
C TYR A 45 -7.48 -2.42 10.39
N LEU A 46 -8.25 -1.65 9.61
CA LEU A 46 -8.12 -1.56 8.16
C LEU A 46 -7.62 -0.16 7.79
N VAL A 47 -6.32 -0.06 7.54
CA VAL A 47 -5.68 1.17 7.04
C VAL A 47 -5.70 1.14 5.53
N TYR A 48 -5.99 2.26 4.88
CA TYR A 48 -6.07 2.30 3.44
C TYR A 48 -5.63 3.64 2.85
N ASP A 49 -5.23 3.59 1.59
CA ASP A 49 -5.08 4.73 0.70
C ASP A 49 -5.87 4.41 -0.58
N ILE A 50 -6.48 5.41 -1.20
CA ILE A 50 -7.24 5.27 -2.44
C ILE A 50 -6.78 6.29 -3.47
N LYS A 51 -6.99 5.96 -4.74
CA LYS A 51 -6.98 6.94 -5.81
C LYS A 51 -8.17 6.70 -6.74
N THR A 52 -8.54 7.71 -7.52
CA THR A 52 -9.78 7.71 -8.32
C THR A 52 -9.56 7.78 -9.83
N ASP A 53 -8.31 7.85 -10.29
CA ASP A 53 -7.95 7.85 -11.72
C ASP A 53 -6.69 7.00 -11.98
N PRO A 54 -6.83 5.70 -12.29
CA PRO A 54 -8.05 4.90 -12.17
C PRO A 54 -8.39 4.59 -10.70
N ASN A 55 -9.57 4.01 -10.45
CA ASN A 55 -10.00 3.63 -9.10
C ASN A 55 -9.18 2.46 -8.56
N GLU A 56 -8.38 2.73 -7.53
CA GLU A 56 -7.49 1.76 -6.89
C GLU A 56 -7.40 1.97 -5.39
N SER A 57 -6.91 0.98 -4.65
CA SER A 57 -6.64 1.08 -3.23
C SER A 57 -5.43 0.26 -2.79
N LEU A 58 -4.66 0.80 -1.85
CA LEU A 58 -3.74 0.05 -0.99
C LEU A 58 -4.42 -0.17 0.35
N MET A 59 -4.45 -1.40 0.86
CA MET A 59 -5.12 -1.73 2.12
C MET A 59 -4.26 -2.64 2.99
N LEU A 60 -4.17 -2.30 4.27
CA LEU A 60 -3.51 -3.08 5.32
C LEU A 60 -4.54 -3.50 6.36
N LEU A 61 -4.67 -4.81 6.57
CA LEU A 61 -5.53 -5.37 7.62
C LEU A 61 -4.68 -6.10 8.64
N PHE A 62 -4.84 -5.78 9.92
CA PHE A 62 -4.21 -6.49 11.03
C PHE A 62 -5.05 -6.37 12.31
N SER A 63 -4.94 -7.36 13.19
CA SER A 63 -5.75 -7.40 14.41
C SER A 63 -5.30 -6.40 15.48
N GLY A 64 -6.26 -5.89 16.24
CA GLY A 64 -6.06 -5.12 17.45
C GLY A 64 -5.44 -5.95 18.58
N SER A 65 -4.54 -5.33 19.34
CA SER A 65 -3.89 -5.92 20.52
C SER A 65 -3.19 -4.82 21.32
N ASP A 66 -2.87 -5.07 22.60
CA ASP A 66 -2.15 -4.11 23.45
C ASP A 66 -0.87 -3.54 22.80
N THR A 67 -0.24 -4.29 21.89
CA THR A 67 0.91 -3.85 21.08
C THR A 67 0.46 -3.04 19.87
N ASN A 68 -0.42 -3.59 19.03
CA ASN A 68 -0.82 -2.95 17.77
C ASN A 68 -1.65 -1.69 17.99
N ASP A 69 -2.39 -1.61 19.09
CA ASP A 69 -3.17 -0.43 19.46
C ASP A 69 -2.26 0.79 19.65
N LYS A 70 -0.99 0.59 20.04
CA LYS A 70 -0.01 1.67 20.20
C LYS A 70 0.44 2.29 18.89
N ILE A 71 0.19 1.65 17.74
CA ILE A 71 0.38 2.25 16.43
C ILE A 71 -0.51 3.51 16.31
N PHE A 72 -1.74 3.46 16.82
CA PHE A 72 -2.67 4.59 16.76
C PHE A 72 -2.79 5.32 18.11
N PHE A 73 -2.56 4.64 19.23
CA PHE A 73 -2.69 5.16 20.60
C PHE A 73 -1.39 4.96 21.38
N PRO A 74 -0.28 5.59 20.93
CA PRO A 74 1.03 5.41 21.54
C PRO A 74 1.10 5.97 22.97
N THR A 75 1.83 5.27 23.82
CA THR A 75 2.19 5.74 25.18
C THR A 75 3.59 6.36 25.25
N GLU A 76 4.37 6.24 24.19
CA GLU A 76 5.73 6.78 24.03
C GLU A 76 5.94 7.28 22.59
N THR A 77 6.88 8.20 22.37
CA THR A 77 7.16 8.77 21.05
C THR A 77 8.69 8.91 20.85
N PRO A 78 9.26 8.37 19.76
CA PRO A 78 8.59 7.56 18.73
C PRO A 78 8.21 6.16 19.24
N TYR A 79 7.17 5.57 18.64
CA TYR A 79 6.81 4.16 18.77
C TYR A 79 6.97 3.48 17.42
N GLU A 80 7.70 2.37 17.37
CA GLU A 80 7.97 1.63 16.13
C GLU A 80 7.41 0.21 16.25
N GLU A 81 6.75 -0.27 15.19
CA GLU A 81 6.21 -1.63 15.13
C GLU A 81 6.47 -2.26 13.77
N GLU A 82 6.76 -3.56 13.76
CA GLU A 82 6.88 -4.36 12.54
C GLU A 82 5.89 -5.53 12.56
N LEU A 83 5.05 -5.64 11.52
CA LEU A 83 4.09 -6.72 11.37
C LEU A 83 4.47 -7.56 10.15
N THR A 84 4.58 -8.88 10.33
CA THR A 84 4.81 -9.80 9.20
C THR A 84 3.51 -10.03 8.44
N ILE A 85 3.52 -9.77 7.13
CA ILE A 85 2.42 -10.13 6.22
C ILE A 85 2.44 -11.65 6.04
N ASN A 86 1.28 -12.28 6.18
CA ASN A 86 1.15 -13.74 6.15
C ASN A 86 -0.07 -14.24 5.37
N GLY A 87 -0.79 -13.34 4.68
CA GLY A 87 -1.98 -13.68 3.88
C GLY A 87 -3.18 -14.17 4.70
N SER A 88 -3.16 -14.02 6.04
CA SER A 88 -4.26 -14.47 6.90
C SER A 88 -4.65 -13.44 7.97
N SER A 89 -3.86 -13.28 9.04
CA SER A 89 -4.13 -12.33 10.12
C SER A 89 -3.59 -10.93 9.83
N THR A 90 -2.53 -10.85 9.02
CA THR A 90 -1.92 -9.60 8.58
C THR A 90 -1.86 -9.65 7.07
N ARG A 91 -2.64 -8.78 6.42
CA ARG A 91 -2.88 -8.80 4.98
C ARG A 91 -2.57 -7.44 4.37
N PHE A 92 -2.02 -7.47 3.18
CA PHE A 92 -1.80 -6.30 2.34
C PHE A 92 -2.40 -6.59 0.97
N ASN A 93 -3.30 -5.72 0.52
CA ASN A 93 -3.97 -5.84 -0.76
C ASN A 93 -3.78 -4.57 -1.58
N TYR A 94 -3.46 -4.76 -2.86
CA TYR A 94 -3.54 -3.72 -3.88
C TYR A 94 -4.67 -4.09 -4.84
N ARG A 95 -5.70 -3.23 -4.94
CA ARG A 95 -6.93 -3.53 -5.67
C ARG A 95 -7.28 -2.47 -6.70
N PHE A 96 -7.95 -2.91 -7.75
CA PHE A 96 -8.55 -2.09 -8.79
C PHE A 96 -10.06 -2.25 -8.77
N TYR A 97 -10.77 -1.19 -9.17
CA TYR A 97 -12.23 -1.13 -9.13
C TYR A 97 -12.79 -0.54 -10.43
N ASP A 98 -14.04 -0.89 -10.77
CA ASP A 98 -14.81 -0.25 -11.85
C ASP A 98 -15.61 1.00 -11.39
N GLY A 99 -15.50 1.35 -10.11
CA GLY A 99 -16.16 2.50 -9.46
C GLY A 99 -15.39 2.96 -8.21
N ASP A 100 -15.95 3.91 -7.46
CA ASP A 100 -15.28 4.53 -6.30
C ASP A 100 -14.99 3.49 -5.20
N PRO A 101 -13.70 3.29 -4.80
CA PRO A 101 -13.34 2.33 -3.74
C PRO A 101 -14.04 2.60 -2.40
N LEU A 102 -14.38 3.87 -2.10
CA LEU A 102 -15.07 4.24 -0.86
C LEU A 102 -16.49 3.71 -0.77
N GLU A 103 -17.11 3.32 -1.89
CA GLU A 103 -18.41 2.65 -1.88
C GLU A 103 -18.34 1.19 -1.37
N ILE A 104 -17.14 0.65 -1.18
CA ILE A 104 -16.90 -0.69 -0.61
C ILE A 104 -16.11 -0.59 0.69
N ILE A 105 -15.01 0.16 0.71
CA ILE A 105 -14.10 0.26 1.84
C ILE A 105 -14.80 0.95 3.03
N CYS A 106 -14.62 0.39 4.23
CA CYS A 106 -15.29 0.81 5.47
C CYS A 106 -16.82 0.85 5.45
N GLN A 107 -17.50 0.30 4.44
CA GLN A 107 -18.97 0.37 4.38
C GLN A 107 -19.64 -0.73 5.19
N GLY A 108 -20.59 -0.34 6.04
CA GLY A 108 -21.44 -1.30 6.75
C GLY A 108 -22.35 -2.09 5.82
N ILE A 109 -22.72 -1.51 4.68
CA ILE A 109 -23.40 -2.16 3.56
C ILE A 109 -22.72 -1.68 2.26
N PRO A 110 -21.78 -2.47 1.70
CA PRO A 110 -21.10 -2.12 0.46
C PRO A 110 -22.07 -1.94 -0.71
N SER A 111 -21.71 -1.04 -1.64
CA SER A 111 -22.42 -0.86 -2.91
C SER A 111 -22.38 -2.15 -3.73
N SER A 112 -23.50 -2.48 -4.39
CA SER A 112 -23.59 -3.59 -5.33
C SER A 112 -23.16 -3.23 -6.75
N GLU A 113 -22.91 -1.94 -7.01
CA GLU A 113 -22.61 -1.41 -8.34
C GLU A 113 -21.10 -1.31 -8.60
N VAL A 114 -20.29 -1.30 -7.55
CA VAL A 114 -18.82 -1.29 -7.63
C VAL A 114 -18.29 -2.71 -7.48
N ASN A 115 -17.42 -3.11 -8.41
CA ASN A 115 -16.77 -4.41 -8.45
C ASN A 115 -15.25 -4.24 -8.34
N ILE A 116 -14.63 -5.16 -7.60
CA ILE A 116 -13.18 -5.36 -7.65
C ILE A 116 -12.84 -6.01 -9.00
N THR A 117 -12.06 -5.33 -9.82
CA THR A 117 -11.65 -5.81 -11.14
C THR A 117 -10.34 -6.59 -11.08
N GLU A 118 -9.44 -6.23 -10.16
CA GLU A 118 -8.21 -6.97 -9.86
C GLU A 118 -7.94 -6.92 -8.34
N ASP A 119 -7.47 -8.03 -7.77
CA ASP A 119 -7.10 -8.15 -6.35
C ASP A 119 -5.73 -8.82 -6.20
N TYR A 120 -4.72 -8.01 -5.89
CA TYR A 120 -3.36 -8.47 -5.64
C TYR A 120 -3.13 -8.56 -4.13
N GLU A 121 -3.09 -9.78 -3.61
CA GLU A 121 -2.87 -10.04 -2.18
C GLU A 121 -1.45 -10.55 -1.91
N ALA A 122 -0.71 -9.82 -1.08
CA ALA A 122 0.60 -10.22 -0.63
C ALA A 122 0.53 -11.46 0.28
N GLN A 123 1.36 -12.47 0.01
CA GLN A 123 1.52 -13.65 0.87
C GLN A 123 2.70 -13.49 1.84
N SER A 124 3.58 -12.52 1.57
CA SER A 124 4.74 -12.21 2.41
C SER A 124 5.12 -10.73 2.34
N GLY A 125 6.02 -10.33 3.24
CA GLY A 125 6.50 -8.96 3.41
C GLY A 125 6.41 -8.50 4.86
N THR A 126 6.80 -7.26 5.10
CA THR A 126 6.77 -6.65 6.43
C THR A 126 6.16 -5.27 6.34
N ILE A 127 5.14 -5.02 7.15
CA ILE A 127 4.61 -3.68 7.42
C ILE A 127 5.52 -3.07 8.49
N LYS A 128 6.00 -1.85 8.27
CA LYS A 128 6.70 -1.06 9.28
C LYS A 128 5.92 0.19 9.56
N SER A 129 5.75 0.50 10.83
CA SER A 129 5.13 1.75 11.27
C SER A 129 6.06 2.53 12.18
N ILE A 130 6.05 3.85 12.01
CA ILE A 130 6.69 4.80 12.92
C ILE A 130 5.62 5.79 13.35
N THR A 131 5.34 5.80 14.64
CA THR A 131 4.33 6.63 15.24
C THR A 131 4.99 7.71 16.10
N THR A 132 4.53 8.94 15.95
CA THR A 132 4.92 10.06 16.80
C THR A 132 3.67 10.75 17.34
N TYR A 133 3.80 11.46 18.45
CA TYR A 133 2.73 12.32 18.94
C TYR A 133 3.26 13.65 19.49
N GLU A 134 2.40 14.65 19.45
CA GLU A 134 2.56 15.95 20.10
C GLU A 134 1.37 16.19 21.06
N ASP A 135 1.69 16.64 22.27
CA ASP A 135 0.69 17.04 23.26
C ASP A 135 0.65 18.57 23.36
N LEU A 136 -0.45 19.17 22.93
CA LEU A 136 -0.66 20.61 22.98
C LEU A 136 -2.04 20.91 23.58
N ASP A 137 -2.06 21.71 24.65
CA ASP A 137 -3.29 22.16 25.31
C ASP A 137 -4.27 21.02 25.68
N GLY A 138 -3.75 19.88 26.12
CA GLY A 138 -4.55 18.72 26.53
C GLY A 138 -5.06 17.86 25.35
N ILE A 139 -4.70 18.20 24.12
CA ILE A 139 -4.98 17.40 22.92
C ILE A 139 -3.69 16.71 22.49
N ARG A 140 -3.77 15.40 22.30
CA ARG A 140 -2.71 14.61 21.65
C ARG A 140 -3.00 14.48 20.17
N THR A 141 -2.07 14.89 19.33
CA THR A 141 -2.09 14.64 17.88
C THR A 141 -1.08 13.55 17.58
N VAL A 142 -1.54 12.45 16.99
CA VAL A 142 -0.74 11.29 16.62
C VAL A 142 -0.55 11.28 15.11
N THR A 143 0.69 11.04 14.67
CA THR A 143 1.07 10.89 13.27
C THR A 143 1.75 9.54 13.09
N VAL A 144 1.17 8.69 12.24
CA VAL A 144 1.62 7.34 11.94
C VAL A 144 2.11 7.29 10.51
N PHE A 145 3.39 7.03 10.30
CA PHE A 145 3.96 6.74 8.99
C PHE A 145 3.99 5.23 8.78
N ILE A 146 3.57 4.76 7.60
CA ILE A 146 3.55 3.33 7.27
C ILE A 146 4.24 3.06 5.93
N GLU A 147 5.11 2.06 5.93
CA GLU A 147 5.71 1.48 4.74
C GLU A 147 5.56 -0.05 4.72
N VAL A 148 5.58 -0.64 3.52
CA VAL A 148 5.61 -2.08 3.31
C VAL A 148 6.90 -2.43 2.60
N VAL A 149 7.64 -3.39 3.14
CA VAL A 149 8.91 -3.84 2.58
C VAL A 149 8.88 -5.32 2.18
N ASN A 150 9.60 -5.66 1.12
CA ASN A 150 9.78 -7.01 0.60
C ASN A 150 8.47 -7.76 0.36
N THR A 151 7.46 -7.08 -0.18
CA THR A 151 6.20 -7.73 -0.56
C THR A 151 6.39 -8.58 -1.84
N ASP A 152 5.60 -9.63 -1.97
CA ASP A 152 5.61 -10.54 -3.11
C ASP A 152 4.53 -10.24 -4.16
N ILE A 153 3.96 -9.03 -4.14
CA ILE A 153 3.06 -8.59 -5.21
C ILE A 153 3.88 -8.36 -6.49
N GLU A 154 3.76 -9.27 -7.46
CA GLU A 154 4.57 -9.32 -8.68
C GLU A 154 4.53 -8.04 -9.53
N ILE A 155 3.42 -7.31 -9.52
CA ILE A 155 3.26 -6.07 -10.28
C ILE A 155 3.91 -4.85 -9.59
N LEU A 156 4.26 -4.97 -8.31
CA LEU A 156 4.96 -3.94 -7.56
C LEU A 156 6.45 -4.26 -7.61
N THR A 157 7.20 -3.43 -8.33
CA THR A 157 8.64 -3.65 -8.58
C THR A 157 9.53 -3.11 -7.45
N ALA A 158 8.95 -2.41 -6.47
CA ALA A 158 9.66 -1.78 -5.38
C ALA A 158 9.75 -2.68 -4.14
N ASP A 159 10.97 -2.89 -3.63
CA ASP A 159 11.21 -3.60 -2.37
C ASP A 159 10.76 -2.79 -1.14
N ASN A 160 10.54 -1.49 -1.30
CA ASN A 160 9.98 -0.62 -0.27
C ASN A 160 8.89 0.26 -0.88
N ILE A 161 7.70 0.17 -0.32
CA ILE A 161 6.51 0.91 -0.72
C ILE A 161 6.10 1.78 0.46
N THR A 162 6.23 3.10 0.30
CA THR A 162 5.60 4.05 1.22
C THR A 162 4.10 4.02 0.98
N ILE A 163 3.34 3.61 1.99
CA ILE A 163 1.88 3.57 1.92
C ILE A 163 1.35 4.97 2.21
N GLY A 164 1.80 5.59 3.30
CA GLY A 164 1.47 6.99 3.59
C GLY A 164 1.48 7.33 5.07
N THR A 165 0.76 8.39 5.41
CA THR A 165 0.64 8.91 6.78
C THR A 165 -0.83 8.95 7.23
N TYR A 166 -1.11 8.41 8.42
CA TYR A 166 -2.38 8.60 9.13
C TYR A 166 -2.19 9.63 10.25
N THR A 167 -3.08 10.61 10.37
CA THR A 167 -3.05 11.59 11.47
C THR A 167 -4.42 11.66 12.14
N HIS A 168 -4.42 11.59 13.48
CA HIS A 168 -5.63 11.81 14.27
C HIS A 168 -5.32 12.49 15.60
N SER A 169 -6.34 13.04 16.25
CA SER A 169 -6.19 13.71 17.55
C SER A 169 -7.26 13.29 18.54
N TYR A 170 -6.90 13.22 19.82
CA TYR A 170 -7.84 12.93 20.91
C TYR A 170 -7.51 13.72 22.19
N SER A 171 -8.52 13.90 23.03
CA SER A 171 -8.39 14.55 24.34
C SER A 171 -7.63 13.64 25.32
N LEU A 172 -6.69 14.22 26.08
CA LEU A 172 -6.03 13.56 27.19
C LEU A 172 -6.84 13.63 28.49
N ASP A 173 -7.80 14.54 28.55
CA ASP A 173 -8.73 14.66 29.66
C ASP A 173 -9.89 13.67 29.43
N ASN A 174 -9.96 12.63 30.27
CA ASN A 174 -11.11 11.74 30.44
C ASN A 174 -12.18 12.39 31.32
#